data_AF-A0A496WRV5-F1
#
_entry.id   AF-A0A496WRV5-F1
#
_cell.length_a   1.000
_cell.length_b   1.000
_cell.length_c   1.000
_cell.angle_alpha   90.00
_cell.angle_beta   90.00
_cell.angle_gamma   90.00
#
_symmetry.space_group_name_H-M   'P 1'
#
loop_
_entity.id
_entity.type
_entity.pdbx_description
1 polymer ?
#
loop_
_entity_poly.entity_id
_entity_poly.type
_entity_poly.pdbx_seq_one_letter_code
_entity_poly.pdbx_strand_id
1 'polypeptide(L)'
;MQARVSRILIYLNEVKTRCTYAAVAEFLGVSPQSVGQLLGKRRPEASWVVNSKTGDPTDYLDSEKDPELYRTDRIIKSADVLRRNLGQ
;
A
#
# COMPACT_ATOMS: atom_id res chain seq x y z
N MET A 1 -8.66 -11.25 -7.57
CA MET A 1 -7.83 -10.77 -6.45
C MET A 1 -6.69 -9.88 -6.94
N GLN A 2 -5.78 -10.38 -7.79
CA GLN A 2 -4.63 -9.61 -8.29
C GLN A 2 -5.01 -8.28 -8.97
N ALA A 3 -6.09 -8.25 -9.76
CA ALA A 3 -6.57 -7.00 -10.36
C ALA A 3 -6.92 -5.90 -9.34
N ARG A 4 -7.45 -6.26 -8.16
CA ARG A 4 -7.75 -5.29 -7.09
C ARG A 4 -6.48 -4.78 -6.44
N VAL A 5 -5.51 -5.66 -6.19
CA VAL A 5 -4.19 -5.29 -5.66
C VAL A 5 -3.49 -4.33 -6.62
N SER A 6 -3.39 -4.67 -7.90
CA SER A 6 -2.78 -3.81 -8.91
C SER A 6 -3.45 -2.44 -8.97
N ARG A 7 -4.78 -2.38 -8.89
CA ARG A 7 -5.52 -1.10 -8.90
C ARG A 7 -5.18 -0.22 -7.69
N ILE A 8 -5.01 -0.81 -6.51
CA ILE A 8 -4.55 -0.08 -5.32
C ILE A 8 -3.14 0.44 -5.55
N LEU A 9 -2.21 -0.41 -6.02
CA LEU A 9 -0.82 -0.01 -6.23
C LEU A 9 -0.67 1.11 -7.27
N ILE A 10 -1.40 1.01 -8.39
CA ILE A 10 -1.46 2.06 -9.40
C ILE A 10 -1.92 3.38 -8.77
N TYR A 11 -3.04 3.34 -8.04
CA TYR A 11 -3.56 4.52 -7.37
C TYR A 11 -2.57 5.13 -6.38
N LEU A 12 -1.98 4.32 -5.49
CA LEU A 12 -1.01 4.80 -4.49
C LEU A 12 0.23 5.40 -5.15
N ASN A 13 0.66 4.84 -6.27
CA ASN A 13 1.77 5.34 -7.06
C ASN A 13 1.43 6.66 -7.77
N GLU A 14 0.22 6.80 -8.31
CA GLU A 14 -0.25 8.05 -8.93
C GLU A 14 -0.39 9.18 -7.92
N VAL A 15 -0.99 8.92 -6.75
CA VAL A 15 -1.17 9.92 -5.69
C VAL A 15 0.04 10.03 -4.76
N LYS A 16 1.08 9.22 -4.99
CA LYS A 16 2.34 9.18 -4.22
C LYS A 16 2.10 9.20 -2.72
N THR A 17 1.18 8.36 -2.28
CA THR A 17 0.68 8.35 -0.90
C THR A 17 0.82 6.97 -0.31
N ARG A 18 1.39 6.89 0.90
CA ARG A 18 1.56 5.63 1.65
C ARG A 18 0.22 5.10 2.15
N CYS A 19 0.08 3.78 2.20
CA CYS A 19 -1.12 3.12 2.71
C CYS A 19 -0.74 2.00 3.67
N THR A 20 -1.49 1.83 4.76
CA THR A 20 -1.18 0.77 5.72
C THR A 20 -1.61 -0.61 5.21
N TYR A 21 -0.87 -1.66 5.58
CA TYR A 21 -1.28 -3.05 5.33
C TYR A 21 -2.71 -3.34 5.82
N ALA A 22 -3.11 -2.76 6.96
CA ALA A 22 -4.46 -2.92 7.50
C ALA A 22 -5.54 -2.34 6.57
N ALA A 23 -5.34 -1.12 6.06
CA ALA A 23 -6.29 -0.49 5.13
C ALA A 23 -6.41 -1.28 3.82
N VAL A 24 -5.28 -1.75 3.27
CA VAL A 24 -5.29 -2.60 2.07
C VAL A 24 -6.00 -3.93 2.34
N ALA A 25 -5.75 -4.55 3.49
CA ALA A 25 -6.38 -5.80 3.88
C ALA A 25 -7.90 -5.68 4.00
N GLU A 26 -8.38 -4.63 4.68
CA GLU A 26 -9.79 -4.34 4.86
C GLU A 26 -10.49 -4.00 3.52
N PHE A 27 -9.80 -3.30 2.61
CA PHE A 27 -10.32 -3.05 1.27
C PHE A 27 -10.46 -4.35 0.46
N LEU A 28 -9.47 -5.24 0.56
CA LEU A 28 -9.44 -6.52 -0.15
C LEU A 28 -10.32 -7.59 0.51
N GLY A 29 -10.74 -7.39 1.76
CA GLY A 29 -11.48 -8.38 2.56
C GLY A 29 -10.61 -9.55 3.02
N VAL A 30 -9.32 -9.32 3.28
CA VAL A 30 -8.34 -10.35 3.67
C VAL A 30 -7.66 -9.95 4.99
N SER A 31 -6.82 -10.84 5.52
CA SER A 31 -6.00 -10.55 6.70
C SER A 31 -4.77 -9.69 6.34
N PRO A 32 -4.31 -8.76 7.20
CA PRO A 32 -3.11 -7.94 6.95
C PRO A 32 -1.84 -8.74 6.66
N GLN A 33 -1.71 -9.92 7.27
CA GLN A 33 -0.58 -10.82 7.05
C GLN A 33 -0.53 -11.37 5.62
N SER A 34 -1.70 -11.58 5.00
CA SER A 34 -1.80 -12.08 3.62
C SER A 34 -1.48 -11.00 2.59
N VAL A 35 -1.60 -9.71 2.94
CA VAL A 35 -1.34 -8.61 1.99
C VAL A 35 0.10 -8.65 1.48
N GLY A 36 1.08 -8.93 2.34
CA GLY A 36 2.48 -9.07 1.92
C GLY A 36 2.66 -10.12 0.82
N GLN A 37 2.00 -11.26 0.93
CA GLN A 37 2.03 -12.30 -0.10
C GLN A 37 1.29 -11.88 -1.38
N LEU A 38 0.21 -11.12 -1.25
CA LEU A 38 -0.57 -10.62 -2.39
C LEU A 38 0.18 -9.55 -3.20
N LEU A 39 1.00 -8.71 -2.54
CA LEU A 39 1.87 -7.74 -3.19
C LEU A 39 2.95 -8.41 -4.06
N GLY A 40 3.36 -9.61 -3.69
CA GLY A 40 4.31 -10.42 -4.43
C GLY A 40 5.75 -9.90 -4.28
N LYS A 41 6.46 -9.75 -5.39
CA LYS A 41 7.86 -9.33 -5.40
C LYS A 41 8.00 -7.89 -4.89
N ARG A 42 9.00 -7.66 -4.04
CA ARG A 42 9.41 -6.33 -3.57
C ARG A 42 9.81 -5.46 -4.75
N ARG A 43 9.21 -4.27 -4.82
CA ARG A 43 9.40 -3.27 -5.88
C ARG A 43 8.90 -1.90 -5.40
N PRO A 44 9.32 -0.80 -6.04
CA PRO A 44 8.90 0.55 -5.65
C PRO A 44 7.38 0.71 -5.51
N GLU A 45 6.60 0.20 -6.46
CA GLU A 45 5.13 0.26 -6.42
C GLU A 45 4.53 -0.45 -5.18
N ALA A 46 5.14 -1.53 -4.72
CA ALA A 46 4.65 -2.28 -3.55
C ALA A 46 5.13 -1.66 -2.22
N SER A 47 6.19 -0.84 -2.26
CA SER A 47 6.73 -0.13 -1.10
C SER A 47 5.78 0.95 -0.54
N TRP A 48 4.80 1.38 -1.34
CA TRP A 48 3.72 2.26 -0.89
C TRP A 48 2.87 1.65 0.23
N VAL A 49 2.89 0.31 0.37
CA VAL A 49 2.20 -0.38 1.45
C VAL A 49 3.12 -0.53 2.65
N VAL A 50 2.76 0.14 3.75
CA VAL A 50 3.61 0.33 4.91
C VAL A 50 2.99 -0.23 6.20
N ASN A 51 3.82 -0.46 7.20
CA ASN A 51 3.37 -0.83 8.53
C ASN A 51 2.72 0.39 9.21
N SER A 52 1.57 0.20 9.88
CA SER A 52 0.86 1.28 10.57
C SER A 52 1.62 1.86 11.77
N LYS A 53 2.55 1.09 12.35
CA LYS A 53 3.36 1.50 13.50
C LYS A 53 4.61 2.28 13.10
N THR A 54 5.35 1.80 12.08
CA THR A 54 6.60 2.43 11.66
C THR A 54 6.40 3.47 10.55
N GLY A 55 5.37 3.30 9.72
CA GLY A 55 5.21 4.12 8.51
C GLY A 55 6.12 3.68 7.36
N ASP A 56 6.76 2.52 7.50
CA ASP A 56 7.72 1.94 6.55
C ASP A 56 7.25 0.60 5.96
N PRO A 57 7.62 0.30 4.71
CA PRO A 57 7.40 -1.01 4.12
C PRO A 57 8.23 -2.07 4.84
N THR A 58 7.65 -3.25 5.04
CA THR A 58 8.30 -4.32 5.83
C THR A 58 9.24 -5.13 4.96
N ASP A 59 10.52 -5.21 5.37
CA ASP A 59 11.56 -6.01 4.71
C ASP A 59 11.95 -5.48 3.31
N TYR A 60 11.92 -4.16 3.09
CA TYR A 60 12.34 -3.54 1.83
C TYR A 60 13.71 -2.88 1.99
N LEU A 61 14.60 -3.11 1.02
CA LEU A 61 15.84 -2.35 0.88
C LEU A 61 15.54 -0.93 0.37
N ASP A 62 16.42 0.03 0.65
CA ASP A 62 16.24 1.40 0.16
C ASP A 62 16.19 1.50 -1.38
N SER A 63 16.86 0.59 -2.09
CA SER A 63 16.77 0.49 -3.56
C SER A 63 15.44 -0.11 -4.06
N GLU A 64 14.66 -0.74 -3.18
CA GLU A 64 13.35 -1.31 -3.50
C GLU A 64 12.19 -0.37 -3.10
N LYS A 65 12.50 0.72 -2.38
CA LYS A 65 11.56 1.77 -2.01
C LYS A 65 11.41 2.76 -3.14
N ASP A 66 10.21 3.32 -3.25
CA ASP A 66 10.00 4.46 -4.13
C ASP A 66 10.76 5.70 -3.62
N PRO A 67 11.47 6.45 -4.47
CA PRO A 67 12.18 7.66 -4.03
C PRO A 67 11.24 8.73 -3.48
N GLU A 68 9.95 8.71 -3.84
CA GLU A 68 8.94 9.64 -3.36
C GLU A 68 8.15 9.09 -2.16
N LEU A 69 8.53 7.93 -1.63
CA LEU A 69 7.84 7.27 -0.51
C LEU A 69 7.67 8.18 0.72
N TYR A 70 8.71 8.95 1.04
CA TYR A 70 8.73 9.88 2.18
C TYR A 70 8.45 11.33 1.78
N ARG A 71 8.04 11.58 0.52
CA ARG A 71 7.75 12.94 0.03
C ARG A 71 6.54 13.57 0.74
N THR A 72 5.59 12.75 1.17
CA THR A 72 4.38 13.17 1.91
C THR A 72 4.28 12.44 3.23
N ASP A 73 3.89 13.15 4.29
CA ASP A 73 3.68 12.57 5.63
C ASP A 73 2.32 11.86 5.77
N ARG A 74 1.43 12.05 4.79
CA ARG A 74 0.09 11.48 4.82
C ARG A 74 0.13 9.96 4.58
N ILE A 75 -0.50 9.21 5.47
CA ILE A 75 -0.66 7.75 5.36
C ILE A 75 -2.14 7.39 5.39
N ILE A 76 -2.61 6.63 4.41
CA ILE A 76 -3.96 6.07 4.36
C ILE A 76 -4.06 4.91 5.36
N LYS A 77 -4.84 5.11 6.43
CA LYS A 77 -5.02 4.14 7.52
C LYS A 77 -6.35 3.39 7.50
N SER A 78 -7.28 3.76 6.61
CA SER A 78 -8.63 3.18 6.54
C SER A 78 -8.99 2.77 5.12
N ALA A 79 -9.69 1.64 4.95
CA ALA A 79 -10.14 1.21 3.63
C ALA A 79 -11.20 2.14 3.03
N ASP A 80 -11.95 2.87 3.87
CA ASP A 80 -12.96 3.83 3.41
C ASP A 80 -12.38 4.88 2.45
N VAL A 81 -11.15 5.36 2.73
CA VAL A 81 -10.43 6.29 1.86
C VAL A 81 -10.11 5.64 0.51
N LEU A 82 -9.69 4.36 0.51
CA LEU A 82 -9.44 3.61 -0.73
C LEU A 82 -10.74 3.41 -1.51
N ARG A 83 -11.85 3.04 -0.85
CA ARG A 83 -13.17 2.86 -1.47
C ARG A 83 -13.67 4.15 -2.13
N ARG A 84 -13.63 5.25 -1.37
CA ARG A 84 -14.00 6.59 -1.86
C ARG A 84 -13.20 7.01 -3.09
N ASN A 85 -11.88 6.80 -3.08
CA ASN A 85 -11.01 7.27 -4.15
C ASN A 85 -10.98 6.33 -5.37
N LEU A 86 -11.22 5.03 -5.18
CA LEU A 86 -11.29 4.03 -6.25
C LEU A 86 -12.71 3.86 -6.83
N GLY A 87 -13.71 4.54 -6.27
CA GLY A 87 -15.11 4.47 -6.70
C GLY A 87 -15.76 3.11 -6.43
N GLN A 88 -15.50 2.54 -5.25
CA GLN A 88 -16.04 1.24 -4.77
C GLN A 88 -17.01 1.43 -3.61
#